data_AF-A0A5C7VHD9-F1
#
_entry.id   AF-A0A5C7VHD9-F1
#
_cell.length_a   1.000
_cell.length_b   1.000
_cell.length_c   1.000
_cell.angle_alpha   90.00
_cell.angle_beta   90.00
_cell.angle_gamma   90.00
#
_symmetry.space_group_name_H-M   'P 1'
#
loop_
_entity.id
_entity.type
_entity.pdbx_description
1 polymer ?
#
loop_
_entity_poly.entity_id
_entity_poly.type
_entity_poly.pdbx_seq_one_letter_code
_entity_poly.pdbx_strand_id
1 'polypeptide(L)'
;MNKPLKDQKPISPRQREYWSQHATESSNALDLELGVFTWKDPHKIALSLKCSADNSQRRKTNPFASAMFILNFYINRAGTHLPVTQREILESAKEELRKLYGRSPSA
;
A
#
# COMPACT_ATOMS: atom_id res chain seq x y z
N MET A 1 5.54 36.03 0.60
CA MET A 1 5.57 34.91 1.57
C MET A 1 5.03 33.66 0.88
N ASN A 2 5.88 32.83 0.26
CA ASN A 2 5.54 31.48 -0.21
C ASN A 2 6.85 30.67 -0.21
N LYS A 3 7.01 29.76 0.75
CA LYS A 3 8.22 28.90 0.84
C LYS A 3 8.21 27.86 -0.29
N PRO A 4 9.36 27.56 -0.93
CA PRO A 4 9.42 26.64 -2.05
C PRO A 4 9.28 25.18 -1.57
N LEU A 5 8.52 24.38 -2.31
CA LEU A 5 8.44 22.93 -2.21
C LEU A 5 9.82 22.34 -2.52
N LYS A 6 10.60 22.03 -1.48
CA LYS A 6 11.91 21.36 -1.62
C LYS A 6 11.71 19.89 -1.96
N ASP A 7 12.30 19.48 -3.09
CA ASP A 7 12.86 18.16 -3.41
C ASP A 7 12.56 17.04 -2.41
N GLN A 8 11.58 16.20 -2.73
CA GLN A 8 11.51 14.84 -2.20
C GLN A 8 11.84 13.88 -3.34
N LYS A 9 13.08 13.37 -3.30
CA LYS A 9 13.66 12.46 -4.29
C LYS A 9 12.79 11.20 -4.38
N PRO A 10 12.27 10.81 -5.56
CA PRO A 10 11.46 9.61 -5.69
C PRO A 10 12.29 8.38 -5.30
N ILE A 11 11.62 7.38 -4.68
CA ILE A 11 12.21 6.06 -4.43
C ILE A 11 12.92 5.58 -5.70
N SER A 12 14.20 5.25 -5.58
CA SER A 12 15.01 4.83 -6.73
C SER A 12 14.40 3.57 -7.36
N PRO A 13 14.50 3.38 -8.69
CA PRO A 13 13.94 2.19 -9.36
C PRO A 13 14.39 0.88 -8.71
N ARG A 14 15.64 0.82 -8.22
CA ARG A 14 16.17 -0.31 -7.44
C ARG A 14 15.43 -0.58 -6.14
N GLN A 15 15.00 0.48 -5.42
CA GLN A 15 14.20 0.31 -4.22
C GLN A 15 12.78 -0.17 -4.56
N ARG A 16 12.17 0.31 -5.66
CA ARG A 16 10.86 -0.19 -6.13
C ARG A 16 10.89 -1.69 -6.44
N GLU A 17 11.92 -2.15 -7.14
CA GLU A 17 12.11 -3.57 -7.45
C GLU A 17 12.32 -4.42 -6.18
N TYR A 18 13.06 -3.87 -5.21
CA TYR A 18 13.27 -4.53 -3.91
C TYR A 18 11.97 -4.70 -3.12
N TRP A 19 11.01 -3.77 -3.24
CA TRP A 19 9.73 -3.86 -2.54
C TRP A 19 8.83 -4.95 -3.12
N SER A 20 8.76 -5.07 -4.44
CA SER A 20 8.07 -6.17 -5.11
C SER A 20 8.67 -7.52 -4.71
N GLN A 21 10.00 -7.65 -4.64
CA GLN A 21 10.64 -8.91 -4.25
C GLN A 21 10.49 -9.23 -2.75
N HIS A 22 10.59 -8.25 -1.86
CA HIS A 22 10.55 -8.52 -0.41
C HIS A 22 9.12 -8.67 0.14
N ALA A 23 8.12 -8.10 -0.56
CA ALA A 23 6.73 -8.50 -0.38
C ALA A 23 6.53 -9.98 -0.75
N THR A 24 7.39 -10.52 -1.63
CA THR A 24 7.40 -11.92 -2.05
C THR A 24 7.94 -12.88 -0.98
N GLU A 25 8.91 -12.44 -0.18
CA GLU A 25 9.51 -13.25 0.90
C GLU A 25 8.67 -13.32 2.18
N SER A 26 7.76 -12.37 2.38
CA SER A 26 6.73 -12.50 3.41
C SER A 26 5.68 -13.49 2.90
N SER A 27 5.33 -14.52 3.67
CA SER A 27 4.54 -15.69 3.25
C SER A 27 3.13 -15.43 2.64
N ASN A 28 2.76 -14.16 2.44
CA ASN A 28 1.51 -13.63 1.90
C ASN A 28 1.72 -12.67 0.71
N ALA A 29 2.80 -12.85 -0.04
CA ALA A 29 3.08 -12.17 -1.30
C ALA A 29 1.88 -12.11 -2.23
N LEU A 30 1.24 -10.96 -2.31
CA LEU A 30 0.25 -10.69 -3.34
C LEU A 30 1.02 -10.29 -4.60
N ASP A 31 0.52 -10.66 -5.77
CA ASP A 31 1.03 -10.13 -7.04
C ASP A 31 0.59 -8.65 -7.13
N LEU A 32 1.40 -7.77 -6.55
CA LEU A 32 1.10 -6.34 -6.45
C LEU A 32 1.60 -5.62 -7.68
N GLU A 33 0.75 -4.76 -8.24
CA GLU A 33 1.16 -3.89 -9.34
C GLU A 33 2.32 -2.98 -8.91
N LEU A 34 3.35 -2.91 -9.76
CA LEU A 34 4.55 -2.12 -9.50
C LEU A 34 4.19 -0.65 -9.28
N GLY A 35 4.49 -0.14 -8.08
CA GLY A 35 4.25 1.25 -7.74
C GLY A 35 2.81 1.57 -7.34
N VAL A 36 1.96 0.58 -7.03
CA VAL A 36 0.60 0.82 -6.51
C VAL A 36 0.60 1.85 -5.37
N PHE A 37 1.55 1.78 -4.43
CA PHE A 37 1.65 2.72 -3.29
C PHE A 37 2.16 4.12 -3.65
N THR A 38 2.49 4.38 -4.92
CA THR A 38 2.92 5.70 -5.41
C THR A 38 1.77 6.48 -6.05
N TRP A 39 0.60 5.87 -6.18
CA TRP A 39 -0.57 6.52 -6.73
C TRP A 39 -1.11 7.60 -5.81
N LYS A 40 -1.79 8.59 -6.40
CA LYS A 40 -2.43 9.69 -5.68
C LYS A 40 -3.88 9.42 -5.30
N ASP A 41 -4.42 8.31 -5.79
CA ASP A 41 -5.81 7.92 -5.64
C ASP A 41 -5.92 6.77 -4.62
N PRO A 42 -6.47 7.02 -3.41
CA PRO A 42 -6.55 6.02 -2.35
C PRO A 42 -7.48 4.86 -2.73
N HIS A 43 -8.53 5.11 -3.51
CA HIS A 43 -9.49 4.11 -3.92
C HIS A 43 -8.85 3.13 -4.92
N LYS A 44 -8.07 3.64 -5.89
CA LYS A 44 -7.31 2.78 -6.82
C LYS A 44 -6.32 1.88 -6.10
N ILE A 45 -5.62 2.41 -5.09
CA ILE A 45 -4.69 1.62 -4.26
C ILE A 45 -5.42 0.48 -3.57
N ALA A 46 -6.55 0.79 -2.92
CA ALA A 46 -7.36 -0.19 -2.22
C ALA A 46 -7.94 -1.26 -3.17
N LEU A 47 -8.39 -0.86 -4.36
CA LEU A 47 -8.93 -1.77 -5.36
C LEU A 47 -7.86 -2.74 -5.90
N SER A 48 -6.66 -2.22 -6.21
CA SER A 48 -5.54 -3.05 -6.66
C SER A 48 -5.10 -4.05 -5.57
N LEU A 49 -4.98 -3.59 -4.32
CA LEU A 49 -4.70 -4.46 -3.17
C LEU A 49 -5.77 -5.53 -2.98
N LYS A 50 -7.06 -5.17 -3.13
CA LYS A 50 -8.15 -6.14 -3.07
C LYS A 50 -8.04 -7.18 -4.19
N CYS A 51 -7.85 -6.75 -5.43
CA CYS A 51 -7.72 -7.66 -6.57
C CYS A 51 -6.56 -8.64 -6.38
N SER A 52 -5.40 -8.12 -5.95
CA SER A 52 -4.20 -8.92 -5.69
C SER A 52 -4.42 -9.92 -4.54
N ALA A 53 -5.12 -9.49 -3.49
CA ALA A 53 -5.46 -10.33 -2.33
C ALA A 53 -6.47 -11.43 -2.66
N ASP A 54 -7.46 -11.11 -3.48
CA ASP A 54 -8.50 -12.04 -3.92
C ASP A 54 -7.95 -13.09 -4.90
N ASN A 55 -7.07 -12.66 -5.80
CA ASN A 55 -6.45 -13.53 -6.81
C ASN A 55 -5.30 -14.39 -6.24
N SER A 56 -4.81 -14.11 -5.03
CA SER A 56 -3.76 -14.90 -4.40
C SER A 56 -4.32 -16.26 -3.98
N GLN A 57 -4.02 -17.28 -4.79
CA GLN A 57 -4.46 -18.67 -4.57
C GLN A 57 -3.80 -19.35 -3.34
N ARG A 58 -2.91 -18.68 -2.63
CA ARG A 58 -2.27 -19.21 -1.41
C ARG A 58 -3.20 -19.08 -0.21
N ARG A 59 -4.25 -19.91 -0.21
CA ARG A 59 -5.35 -20.01 0.77
C ARG A 59 -4.88 -20.40 2.18
N LYS A 60 -4.29 -19.48 2.93
CA LYS A 60 -4.13 -19.63 4.40
C LYS A 60 -4.65 -18.45 5.22
N THR A 61 -4.88 -17.28 4.62
CA THR A 61 -5.23 -16.06 5.38
C THR A 61 -6.33 -15.25 4.68
N ASN A 62 -7.07 -14.48 5.48
CA ASN A 62 -8.17 -13.65 4.99
C ASN A 62 -7.63 -12.57 4.01
N PRO A 63 -8.21 -12.43 2.80
CA PRO A 63 -7.72 -11.51 1.77
C PRO A 63 -7.67 -10.05 2.25
N PHE A 64 -8.62 -9.62 3.07
CA PHE A 64 -8.57 -8.30 3.69
C PHE A 64 -7.36 -8.14 4.62
N ALA A 65 -7.08 -9.14 5.45
CA ALA A 65 -5.97 -9.08 6.40
C ALA A 65 -4.64 -9.02 5.67
N SER A 66 -4.50 -9.78 4.57
CA SER A 66 -3.34 -9.73 3.67
C SER A 66 -3.16 -8.34 3.07
N ALA A 67 -4.20 -7.77 2.47
CA ALA A 67 -4.15 -6.44 1.88
C ALA A 67 -3.82 -5.34 2.93
N MET A 68 -4.44 -5.40 4.11
CA MET A 68 -4.18 -4.46 5.20
C MET A 68 -2.76 -4.58 5.76
N PHE A 69 -2.25 -5.81 5.91
CA PHE A 69 -0.87 -6.06 6.36
C PHE A 69 0.13 -5.46 5.39
N ILE A 70 -0.04 -5.70 4.08
CA ILE A 70 0.83 -5.15 3.04
C ILE A 70 0.84 -3.62 3.08
N LEU A 71 -0.34 -2.99 3.21
CA LEU A 71 -0.46 -1.53 3.25
C LEU A 71 0.22 -0.95 4.50
N ASN A 72 -0.04 -1.52 5.69
CA ASN A 72 0.64 -1.11 6.91
C ASN A 72 2.15 -1.36 6.83
N PHE A 73 2.57 -2.50 6.30
CA PHE A 73 3.98 -2.84 6.14
C PHE A 73 4.71 -1.80 5.28
N TYR A 74 4.10 -1.39 4.15
CA TYR A 74 4.67 -0.34 3.31
C TYR A 74 4.80 0.99 4.05
N ILE A 75 3.75 1.43 4.76
CA ILE A 75 3.78 2.67 5.55
C ILE A 75 4.89 2.61 6.61
N ASN A 76 4.95 1.53 7.38
CA ASN A 76 5.94 1.33 8.45
C ASN A 76 7.37 1.27 7.89
N ARG A 77 7.57 0.60 6.75
CA ARG A 77 8.91 0.42 6.17
C ARG A 77 9.39 1.61 5.34
N ALA A 78 8.48 2.36 4.73
CA ALA A 78 8.82 3.64 4.10
C ALA A 78 9.18 4.70 5.15
N GLY A 79 8.54 4.66 6.32
CA GLY A 79 8.94 5.44 7.50
C GLY A 79 9.16 6.92 7.19
N THR A 80 10.38 7.41 7.45
CA THR A 80 10.79 8.81 7.24
C THR A 80 11.03 9.18 5.79
N HIS A 81 11.13 8.21 4.87
CA HIS A 81 11.29 8.45 3.43
C HIS A 81 9.96 8.67 2.72
N LEU A 82 8.83 8.50 3.41
CA LEU A 82 7.50 8.68 2.85
C LEU A 82 7.05 10.16 2.99
N PRO A 83 6.66 10.83 1.89
CA PRO A 83 6.05 12.15 1.98
C PRO A 83 4.81 12.11 2.87
N VAL A 84 4.63 13.13 3.72
CA VAL A 84 3.45 13.22 4.62
C VAL A 84 2.15 13.10 3.83
N THR A 85 2.04 13.79 2.69
CA THR A 85 0.89 13.70 1.78
C THR A 85 0.65 12.26 1.29
N GLN A 86 1.71 11.53 0.97
CA GLN A 86 1.58 10.15 0.51
C GLN A 86 1.16 9.22 1.65
N ARG A 87 1.63 9.49 2.87
CA ARG A 87 1.16 8.78 4.06
C ARG A 87 -0.33 8.99 4.28
N GLU A 88 -0.83 10.21 4.14
CA GLU A 88 -2.28 10.50 4.26
C GLU A 88 -3.12 9.78 3.19
N ILE A 89 -2.62 9.71 1.96
CA ILE A 89 -3.26 8.94 0.88
C ILE A 89 -3.30 7.45 1.23
N LEU A 90 -2.20 6.89 1.73
CA LEU A 90 -2.12 5.48 2.11
C LEU A 90 -2.98 5.16 3.35
N GLU A 91 -3.09 6.09 4.29
CA GLU A 91 -4.02 5.98 5.42
C GLU A 91 -5.48 6.01 4.93
N SER A 92 -5.82 6.91 4.01
CA SER A 92 -7.14 6.96 3.37
C SER A 92 -7.44 5.67 2.59
N ALA A 93 -6.42 5.08 1.94
CA ALA A 93 -6.55 3.80 1.25
C ALA A 93 -6.91 2.66 2.21
N LYS A 94 -6.51 2.71 3.50
CA LYS A 94 -6.94 1.71 4.50
C LYS A 94 -8.45 1.80 4.74
N GLU A 95 -9.01 3.00 4.77
CA GLU A 95 -10.45 3.20 4.91
C GLU A 95 -11.20 2.72 3.66
N GLU A 96 -10.71 3.06 2.48
CA GLU A 96 -11.28 2.57 1.22
C GLU A 96 -11.24 1.03 1.16
N LEU A 97 -10.13 0.42 1.59
CA LEU A 97 -10.02 -1.04 1.68
C LEU A 97 -11.08 -1.62 2.62
N ARG A 98 -11.27 -1.02 3.81
CA ARG A 98 -12.33 -1.42 4.75
C ARG A 98 -13.72 -1.38 4.13
N LYS A 99 -14.05 -0.29 3.42
CA LYS A 99 -15.31 -0.14 2.69
C LYS A 99 -15.48 -1.21 1.61
N LEU A 100 -14.45 -1.46 0.80
CA LEU A 100 -14.48 -2.46 -0.27
C LEU A 100 -14.71 -3.90 0.22
N TYR A 101 -14.30 -4.21 1.46
CA TYR A 101 -14.54 -5.50 2.09
C TYR A 101 -15.78 -5.51 3.02
N GLY A 102 -16.56 -4.44 3.05
CA GLY A 102 -17.76 -4.33 3.89
C GLY A 102 -17.46 -4.34 5.40
N ARG A 103 -16.21 -4.10 5.80
CA ARG A 103 -15.84 -3.94 7.21
C ARG A 103 -16.00 -2.47 7.56
N SER A 104 -17.15 -2.09 8.07
CA SER A 104 -17.32 -0.78 8.71
C SER A 104 -16.22 -0.57 9.76
N PRO A 105 -15.67 0.65 9.92
CA PRO A 105 -14.83 0.92 11.07
C PRO A 105 -15.66 0.54 12.29
N SER A 106 -15.18 -0.42 13.08
CA SER A 106 -15.78 -0.63 14.40
C SER A 106 -15.62 0.69 15.12
N ALA A 107 -16.76 1.34 15.36
CA ALA A 107 -16.85 2.54 16.18
C ALA A 107 -16.26 2.27 17.57
#